data_AF-A0AAD9PB47-F1
#
_entry.id   AF-A0AAD9PB47-F1
#
_cell.length_a   1.000
_cell.length_b   1.000
_cell.length_c   1.000
_cell.angle_alpha   90.00
_cell.angle_beta   90.00
_cell.angle_gamma   90.00
#
_symmetry.space_group_name_H-M   'P 1'
#
loop_
_entity.id
_entity.type
_entity.pdbx_description
1 polymer ?
#
loop_
_entity_poly.entity_id
_entity_poly.type
_entity_poly.pdbx_seq_one_letter_code
_entity_poly.pdbx_strand_id
1 'polypeptide(L)'
;MFVLAIIHNVCSAGVFISFFVTNHPRLPSLADNQILSTAIGKITKTLLILRGQKTEFDEEESRPSVQRSLIQVKFFSFTTLWYILLFGTSIMGTLFYAYFFSFHLLHLAMMNELLKRAIMSVTKNGMSLVWVTIYGVFIIYIYGLVGFAFYRPYFDKEMGLYCDTIYECVLTLAHWGIVDSAANVVHIPEKGSFRVYSSIALYEISFFIIVSAIGLSIIFGIIVDTFTQLRDEKWQADTDMKSSCFICGCPSSMFEHRPGGFESHVKSEHNQWAYPFFFIYLEETRRADYSALELYISRQVQQGSFDFFPLNRSLTLQQNERKNNMLLESLSSKVSYLISQQQEKVHASCTALLQLSKCSDAC
;
A
#
# COMPACT_ATOMS: atom_id res chain seq x y z
N MET A 1 1.52 20.94 39.70
CA MET A 1 1.14 21.09 38.28
C MET A 1 2.29 21.54 37.39
N PHE A 2 3.00 22.63 37.69
CA PHE A 2 4.13 23.10 36.85
C PHE A 2 5.25 22.06 36.64
N VAL A 3 5.63 21.29 37.66
CA VAL A 3 6.65 20.23 37.52
C VAL A 3 6.20 19.15 36.52
N LEU A 4 4.94 18.72 36.60
CA LEU A 4 4.38 17.72 35.68
C LEU A 4 4.31 18.24 34.24
N ALA A 5 3.95 19.52 34.08
CA ALA A 5 3.91 20.21 32.81
C ALA A 5 5.31 20.36 32.17
N ILE A 6 6.34 20.67 32.97
CA ILE A 6 7.73 20.73 32.50
C ILE A 6 8.22 19.35 32.08
N ILE A 7 7.97 18.30 32.88
CA ILE A 7 8.30 16.92 32.54
C ILE A 7 7.62 16.52 31.22
N HIS A 8 6.34 16.85 31.05
CA HIS A 8 5.61 16.54 29.83
C HIS A 8 6.17 17.27 28.60
N ASN A 9 6.55 18.53 28.73
CA ASN A 9 7.23 19.27 27.65
C ASN A 9 8.58 18.67 27.29
N VAL A 10 9.37 18.23 28.27
CA VAL A 10 10.66 17.56 28.03
C VAL A 10 10.44 16.23 27.32
N CYS A 11 9.46 15.42 27.74
CA CYS A 11 9.10 14.18 27.06
C CYS A 11 8.60 14.43 25.63
N SER A 12 7.72 15.41 25.42
CA SER A 12 7.20 15.78 24.10
C SER A 12 8.30 16.30 23.17
N ALA A 13 9.22 17.11 23.70
CA ALA A 13 10.43 17.53 23.00
C ALA A 13 11.33 16.33 22.63
N GLY A 14 11.50 15.37 23.54
CA GLY A 14 12.25 14.14 23.28
C GLY A 14 11.67 13.30 22.15
N VAL A 15 10.35 13.12 22.11
CA VAL A 15 9.64 12.44 21.01
C VAL A 15 9.82 13.20 19.69
N PHE A 16 9.66 14.53 19.73
CA PHE A 16 9.86 15.39 18.56
C PHE A 16 11.29 15.28 18.01
N ILE A 17 12.30 15.41 18.87
CA ILE A 17 13.71 15.32 18.49
C ILE A 17 14.02 13.92 17.95
N SER A 18 13.57 12.86 18.63
CA SER A 18 13.76 11.47 18.17
C SER A 18 13.17 11.24 16.78
N PHE A 19 11.97 11.79 16.52
CA PHE A 19 11.34 11.71 15.20
C PHE A 19 12.17 12.41 14.11
N PHE A 20 12.67 13.62 14.38
CA PHE A 20 13.49 14.38 13.43
C PHE A 20 14.88 13.76 13.20
N VAL A 21 15.49 13.17 14.24
CA VAL A 21 16.77 12.46 14.14
C VAL A 21 16.61 11.18 13.34
N THR A 22 15.53 10.42 13.55
CA THR A 22 15.31 9.15 12.85
C THR A 22 14.91 9.34 11.39
N ASN A 23 14.11 10.38 11.08
CA ASN A 23 13.52 10.55 9.75
C ASN A 23 14.24 11.58 8.87
N HIS A 24 15.22 12.33 9.41
CA HIS A 24 15.99 13.38 8.72
C HIS A 24 15.19 14.12 7.62
N PRO A 25 14.07 14.80 7.95
CA PRO A 25 13.23 15.44 6.95
C PRO A 25 14.03 16.55 6.27
N ARG A 26 14.39 16.36 5.00
CA ARG A 26 15.10 17.39 4.24
C ARG A 26 14.16 18.58 4.01
N LEU A 27 14.63 19.77 4.38
CA LEU A 27 14.02 21.03 3.98
C LEU A 27 13.98 21.07 2.44
N PRO A 28 12.90 21.59 1.83
CA PRO A 28 12.87 21.78 0.39
C PRO A 28 14.08 22.65 0.01
N SER A 29 15.06 22.06 -0.67
CA SER A 29 16.16 22.85 -1.20
C SER A 29 15.55 23.82 -2.20
N LEU A 30 15.94 25.10 -2.18
CA LEU A 30 15.52 26.10 -3.16
C LEU A 30 15.89 25.72 -4.61
N ALA A 31 16.64 24.62 -4.81
CA ALA A 31 16.93 24.00 -6.10
C ALA A 31 15.81 23.08 -6.63
N ASP A 32 14.79 22.73 -5.81
CA ASP A 32 13.62 21.95 -6.23
C ASP A 32 12.56 22.83 -6.94
N ASN A 33 12.92 24.07 -7.29
CA ASN A 33 12.22 24.92 -8.25
C ASN A 33 12.39 24.45 -9.71
N GLN A 34 13.04 23.30 -9.95
CA GLN A 34 13.04 22.65 -11.27
C GLN A 34 11.65 22.15 -11.70
N ILE A 35 10.68 22.03 -10.79
CA ILE A 35 9.28 21.69 -11.16
C ILE A 35 8.58 22.90 -11.82
N LEU A 36 8.86 24.12 -11.35
CA LEU A 36 8.32 25.33 -11.98
C LEU A 36 8.99 25.59 -13.33
N SER A 37 10.30 25.35 -13.46
CA SER A 37 11.00 25.50 -14.75
C SER A 37 10.66 24.39 -15.76
N THR A 38 10.38 23.16 -15.33
CA THR A 38 9.89 22.10 -16.23
C THR A 38 8.41 22.23 -16.58
N ALA A 39 7.57 22.81 -15.72
CA ALA A 39 6.19 23.15 -16.06
C ALA A 39 6.14 24.28 -17.10
N ILE A 40 6.92 25.35 -16.89
CA ILE A 40 7.07 26.46 -17.86
C ILE A 40 7.71 25.91 -19.15
N GLY A 41 8.72 25.05 -19.06
CA GLY A 41 9.35 24.42 -20.22
C GLY A 41 8.39 23.53 -21.03
N LYS A 42 7.53 22.74 -20.36
CA LYS A 42 6.49 21.93 -21.02
C LYS A 42 5.42 22.79 -21.66
N ILE A 43 4.97 23.86 -21.00
CA ILE A 43 4.00 24.80 -21.56
C ILE A 43 4.58 25.51 -22.79
N THR A 44 5.86 25.91 -22.74
CA THR A 44 6.56 26.55 -23.87
C THR A 44 6.76 25.59 -25.03
N LYS A 45 7.06 24.31 -24.75
CA LYS A 45 7.20 23.24 -25.76
C LYS A 45 5.85 22.89 -26.40
N THR A 46 4.76 22.83 -25.62
CA THR A 46 3.39 22.63 -26.13
C THR A 46 2.91 23.83 -26.96
N LEU A 47 3.25 25.07 -26.56
CA LEU A 47 2.96 26.27 -27.35
C LEU A 47 3.78 26.34 -28.65
N LEU A 48 5.02 25.85 -28.65
CA LEU A 48 5.86 25.78 -29.86
C LEU A 48 5.42 24.68 -30.82
N ILE A 49 4.90 23.54 -30.31
CA ILE A 49 4.31 22.47 -31.12
C ILE A 49 2.99 22.93 -31.79
N LEU A 50 2.21 23.80 -31.13
CA LEU A 50 1.03 24.44 -31.73
C LEU A 50 1.37 25.50 -32.79
N ARG A 51 2.63 25.97 -32.86
CA ARG A 51 3.09 27.01 -33.79
C ARG A 51 3.72 26.46 -35.09
N GLY A 52 3.68 25.14 -35.30
CA GLY A 52 3.91 24.54 -36.62
C GLY A 52 5.30 24.76 -37.22
N GLN A 53 6.37 24.70 -36.42
CA GLN A 53 7.74 24.71 -36.94
C GLN A 53 8.45 23.41 -36.57
N LYS A 54 8.83 22.64 -37.60
CA LYS A 54 9.53 21.36 -37.52
C LYS A 54 11.03 21.63 -37.53
N THR A 55 11.78 21.13 -36.55
CA THR A 55 13.24 20.97 -36.67
C THR A 55 13.71 19.71 -35.94
N GLU A 56 14.40 18.86 -36.71
CA GLU A 56 15.37 17.86 -36.26
C GLU A 56 16.38 18.47 -35.28
N PHE A 57 16.54 17.83 -34.12
CA PHE A 57 17.81 17.80 -33.42
C PHE A 57 17.86 16.52 -32.59
N ASP A 58 18.63 15.57 -33.11
CA ASP A 58 18.92 14.29 -32.50
C ASP A 58 19.77 14.43 -31.24
N GLU A 59 19.64 13.41 -30.38
CA GLU A 59 20.69 12.81 -29.56
C GLU A 59 21.84 13.70 -29.06
N GLU A 60 21.73 14.20 -27.82
CA GLU A 60 22.89 14.16 -26.92
C GLU A 60 22.47 14.16 -25.44
N GLU A 61 22.81 13.06 -24.79
CA GLU A 61 23.17 12.91 -23.38
C GLU A 61 22.50 13.79 -22.31
N SER A 62 21.56 13.19 -21.56
CA SER A 62 21.45 13.51 -20.13
C SER A 62 21.09 12.25 -19.35
N ARG A 63 22.14 11.66 -18.75
CA ARG A 63 22.17 10.67 -17.67
C ARG A 63 20.85 10.60 -16.87
N PRO A 64 20.32 9.40 -16.54
CA PRO A 64 19.30 9.32 -15.51
C PRO A 64 19.94 9.78 -14.20
N SER A 65 19.53 10.96 -13.75
CA SER A 65 19.91 11.55 -12.49
C SER A 65 19.56 10.59 -11.36
N VAL A 66 20.60 10.14 -10.65
CA VAL A 66 20.65 9.82 -9.22
C VAL A 66 19.37 9.18 -8.70
N GLN A 67 19.40 7.85 -8.66
CA GLN A 67 18.70 6.96 -7.74
C GLN A 67 17.92 7.71 -6.65
N ARG A 68 16.64 7.97 -6.91
CA ARG A 68 15.73 8.52 -5.91
C ARG A 68 15.59 7.47 -4.82
N SER A 69 16.20 7.74 -3.66
CA SER A 69 15.94 6.98 -2.45
C SER A 69 14.43 6.99 -2.18
N LEU A 70 13.81 5.81 -2.10
CA LEU A 70 12.38 5.61 -1.82
C LEU A 70 12.01 5.93 -0.36
N ILE A 71 12.97 6.40 0.45
CA ILE A 71 12.82 6.80 1.85
C ILE A 71 13.03 8.31 1.92
N GLN A 72 12.10 9.09 1.35
CA GLN A 72 12.14 10.54 1.40
C GLN A 72 10.91 11.05 2.17
N VAL A 73 11.08 11.28 3.47
CA VAL A 73 10.08 11.99 4.28
C VAL A 73 10.20 13.48 3.95
N LYS A 74 9.27 13.99 3.15
CA LYS A 74 9.17 15.43 2.87
C LYS A 74 8.84 16.17 4.17
N PHE A 75 9.41 17.36 4.36
CA PHE A 75 9.12 18.22 5.51
C PHE A 75 7.61 18.51 5.69
N PHE A 76 6.85 18.59 4.59
CA PHE A 76 5.39 18.70 4.58
C PHE A 76 4.70 17.33 4.40
N SER A 77 5.06 16.35 5.23
CA SER A 77 4.33 15.10 5.32
C SER A 77 3.23 15.23 6.38
N PHE A 78 2.12 14.51 6.23
CA PHE A 78 1.06 14.46 7.25
C PHE A 78 1.62 14.04 8.63
N THR A 79 2.58 13.12 8.63
CA THR A 79 3.27 12.65 9.83
C THR A 79 4.12 13.73 10.49
N THR A 80 4.90 14.50 9.71
CA THR A 80 5.74 15.57 10.27
C THR A 80 4.89 16.70 10.86
N LEU A 81 3.79 17.07 10.18
CA LEU A 81 2.81 18.03 10.68
C LEU A 81 2.15 17.57 11.99
N TRP A 82 1.80 16.28 12.11
CA TRP A 82 1.25 15.71 13.33
C TRP A 82 2.20 15.88 14.53
N TYR A 83 3.48 15.55 14.38
CA TYR A 83 4.47 15.70 15.46
C TYR A 83 4.78 17.17 15.79
N ILE A 84 4.77 18.06 14.79
CA ILE A 84 4.89 19.52 15.01
C ILE A 84 3.69 20.04 15.81
N LEU A 85 2.47 19.62 15.46
CA LEU A 85 1.25 20.00 16.16
C LEU A 85 1.23 19.45 17.59
N LEU A 86 1.68 18.21 17.79
CA LEU A 86 1.81 17.62 19.13
C LEU A 86 2.76 18.44 20.01
N PHE A 87 3.94 18.77 19.48
CA PHE A 87 4.88 19.62 20.21
C PHE A 87 4.31 21.02 20.49
N GLY A 88 3.66 21.63 19.49
CA GLY A 88 3.02 22.94 19.63
C GLY A 88 1.90 22.96 20.68
N THR A 89 1.05 21.92 20.71
CA THR A 89 -0.01 21.80 21.74
C THR A 89 0.56 21.57 23.13
N SER A 90 1.74 20.95 23.27
CA SER A 90 2.45 20.83 24.56
C SER A 90 2.88 22.19 25.11
N ILE A 91 3.50 23.02 24.25
CA ILE A 91 3.91 24.38 24.61
C ILE A 91 2.68 25.24 24.95
N MET A 92 1.65 25.18 24.11
CA MET A 92 0.38 25.89 24.32
C MET A 92 -0.29 25.49 25.64
N GLY A 93 -0.21 24.21 26.02
CA GLY A 93 -0.70 23.67 27.28
C GLY A 93 -0.01 24.25 28.51
N THR A 94 1.26 24.63 28.38
CA THR A 94 2.01 25.30 29.46
C THR A 94 1.84 26.80 29.54
N LEU A 95 1.63 27.48 28.41
CA LEU A 95 1.56 28.94 28.36
C LEU A 95 0.13 29.47 28.58
N PHE A 96 -0.90 28.74 28.16
CA PHE A 96 -2.28 29.22 28.18
C PHE A 96 -3.17 28.41 29.11
N TYR A 97 -3.53 27.16 28.72
CA TYR A 97 -4.49 26.34 29.46
C TYR A 97 -4.11 24.86 29.45
N ALA A 98 -4.25 24.18 30.59
CA ALA A 98 -3.89 22.76 30.73
C ALA A 98 -4.72 21.79 29.87
N TYR A 99 -5.86 22.22 29.29
CA TYR A 99 -6.70 21.37 28.43
C TYR A 99 -6.00 20.87 27.18
N PHE A 100 -4.97 21.58 26.68
CA PHE A 100 -4.23 21.15 25.51
C PHE A 100 -3.42 19.86 25.73
N PHE A 101 -3.13 19.49 26.98
CA PHE A 101 -2.50 18.20 27.27
C PHE A 101 -3.40 17.01 26.90
N SER A 102 -4.72 17.17 26.88
CA SER A 102 -5.65 16.11 26.48
C SER A 102 -5.45 15.63 25.04
N PHE A 103 -4.98 16.50 24.13
CA PHE A 103 -4.71 16.11 22.74
C PHE A 103 -3.56 15.10 22.62
N HIS A 104 -2.68 15.00 23.62
CA HIS A 104 -1.59 14.02 23.59
C HIS A 104 -2.09 12.58 23.75
N LEU A 105 -3.30 12.37 24.30
CA LEU A 105 -3.91 11.04 24.34
C LEU A 105 -4.21 10.51 22.94
N LEU A 106 -4.47 11.39 21.96
CA LEU A 106 -4.70 10.97 20.57
C LEU A 106 -3.41 10.41 19.93
N HIS A 107 -2.24 10.83 20.41
CA HIS A 107 -0.96 10.24 19.98
C HIS A 107 -0.84 8.77 20.41
N LEU A 108 -1.35 8.41 21.59
CA LEU A 108 -1.37 7.02 22.07
C LEU A 108 -2.16 6.10 21.13
N ALA A 109 -3.26 6.60 20.56
CA ALA A 109 -4.04 5.85 19.57
C ALA A 109 -3.25 5.55 18.29
N MET A 110 -2.42 6.50 17.84
CA MET A 110 -1.59 6.34 16.63
C MET A 110 -0.39 5.41 16.83
N MET A 111 0.07 5.21 18.07
CA MET A 111 1.13 4.26 18.42
C MET A 111 0.63 2.80 18.48
N ASN A 112 -0.69 2.59 18.57
CA ASN A 112 -1.26 1.25 18.65
C ASN A 112 -1.61 0.72 17.25
N GLU A 113 -1.02 -0.42 16.87
CA GLU A 113 -1.23 -1.05 15.56
C GLU A 113 -2.71 -1.40 15.26
N LEU A 114 -3.49 -1.76 16.27
CA LEU A 114 -4.93 -2.04 16.10
C LEU A 114 -5.71 -0.76 15.78
N LEU A 115 -5.51 0.30 16.57
CA LEU A 115 -6.23 1.57 16.40
C LEU A 115 -5.80 2.26 15.10
N LYS A 116 -4.52 2.21 14.77
CA LYS A 116 -3.98 2.70 13.50
C LYS A 116 -4.65 2.00 12.30
N ARG A 117 -4.82 0.69 12.35
CA ARG A 117 -5.55 -0.05 11.30
C ARG A 117 -7.03 0.37 11.20
N ALA A 118 -7.69 0.61 12.33
CA ALA A 118 -9.05 1.12 12.34
C ALA A 118 -9.14 2.51 11.68
N ILE A 119 -8.23 3.43 11.99
CA ILE A 119 -8.18 4.75 11.33
C ILE A 119 -7.86 4.61 9.83
N MET A 120 -6.98 3.68 9.46
CA MET A 120 -6.60 3.42 8.07
C MET A 120 -7.78 2.94 7.24
N SER A 121 -8.71 2.16 7.81
CA SER A 121 -9.92 1.73 7.10
C SER A 121 -10.73 2.93 6.59
N VAL A 122 -11.01 3.90 7.46
CA VAL A 122 -11.81 5.09 7.11
C VAL A 122 -11.04 6.02 6.16
N THR A 123 -9.73 6.15 6.34
CA THR A 123 -8.92 7.12 5.57
C THR A 123 -8.49 6.62 4.19
N LYS A 124 -8.38 5.30 3.98
CA LYS A 124 -7.92 4.72 2.71
C LYS A 124 -8.82 5.07 1.53
N ASN A 125 -10.14 4.98 1.71
CA ASN A 125 -11.14 5.43 0.73
C ASN A 125 -11.77 6.78 1.13
N GLY A 126 -11.03 7.62 1.85
CA GLY A 126 -11.54 8.87 2.40
C GLY A 126 -12.08 9.84 1.34
N MET A 127 -11.53 9.84 0.12
CA MET A 127 -12.06 10.67 -0.98
C MET A 127 -13.48 10.27 -1.36
N SER A 128 -13.77 8.97 -1.45
CA SER A 128 -15.13 8.48 -1.74
C SER A 128 -16.09 8.89 -0.64
N LEU A 129 -15.67 8.78 0.63
CA LEU A 129 -16.47 9.22 1.78
C LEU A 129 -16.78 10.72 1.71
N VAL A 130 -15.77 11.55 1.39
CA VAL A 130 -15.95 13.00 1.22
C VAL A 130 -16.95 13.31 0.11
N TRP A 131 -16.86 12.67 -1.06
CA TRP A 131 -17.81 12.88 -2.15
C TRP A 131 -19.24 12.48 -1.77
N VAL A 132 -19.41 11.36 -1.06
CA VAL A 132 -20.72 10.91 -0.56
C VAL A 132 -21.28 11.90 0.46
N THR A 133 -20.47 12.40 1.39
CA THR A 133 -20.89 13.43 2.35
C THR A 133 -21.27 14.73 1.66
N ILE A 134 -20.50 15.20 0.67
CA ILE A 134 -20.81 16.40 -0.12
C ILE A 134 -22.16 16.23 -0.84
N TYR A 135 -22.39 15.08 -1.46
CA TYR A 135 -23.65 14.79 -2.12
C TYR A 135 -24.82 14.72 -1.12
N GLY A 136 -24.60 14.14 0.05
CA GLY A 136 -25.56 14.16 1.17
C GLY A 136 -25.94 15.58 1.60
N VAL A 137 -24.95 16.49 1.70
CA VAL A 137 -25.20 17.91 2.01
C VAL A 137 -26.06 18.58 0.92
N PHE A 138 -25.83 18.29 -0.36
CA PHE A 138 -26.68 18.81 -1.44
C PHE A 138 -28.12 18.29 -1.36
N ILE A 139 -28.32 17.02 -1.03
CA ILE A 139 -29.67 16.47 -0.84
C ILE A 139 -30.36 17.16 0.34
N ILE A 140 -29.68 17.28 1.48
CA ILE A 140 -30.24 17.96 2.67
C ILE A 140 -30.56 19.42 2.35
N TYR A 141 -29.74 20.11 1.57
CA TYR A 141 -30.00 21.47 1.13
C TYR A 141 -31.30 21.58 0.31
N ILE A 142 -31.52 20.66 -0.64
CA ILE A 142 -32.76 20.61 -1.44
C ILE A 142 -33.98 20.40 -0.53
N TYR A 143 -33.88 19.46 0.43
CA TYR A 143 -34.95 19.25 1.40
C TYR A 143 -35.19 20.50 2.28
N GLY A 144 -34.13 21.17 2.75
CA GLY A 144 -34.26 22.41 3.50
C GLY A 144 -34.93 23.54 2.70
N LEU A 145 -34.68 23.61 1.38
CA LEU A 145 -35.36 24.57 0.49
C LEU A 145 -36.85 24.25 0.35
N VAL A 146 -37.20 22.96 0.19
CA VAL A 146 -38.61 22.50 0.16
C VAL A 146 -39.30 22.78 1.52
N GLY A 147 -38.62 22.49 2.63
CA GLY A 147 -39.07 22.80 3.98
C GLY A 147 -39.36 24.29 4.18
N PHE A 148 -38.43 25.15 3.74
CA PHE A 148 -38.58 26.60 3.82
C PHE A 148 -39.72 27.14 2.92
N ALA A 149 -39.90 26.58 1.72
CA ALA A 149 -40.91 27.07 0.78
C ALA A 149 -42.33 26.65 1.17
N PHE A 150 -42.53 25.42 1.64
CA PHE A 150 -43.87 24.84 1.85
C PHE A 150 -44.24 24.62 3.32
N TYR A 151 -43.26 24.35 4.18
CA TYR A 151 -43.50 23.88 5.55
C TYR A 151 -43.01 24.84 6.65
N ARG A 152 -42.54 26.04 6.30
CA ARG A 152 -42.08 27.08 7.23
C ARG A 152 -42.95 27.29 8.49
N PRO A 153 -44.30 27.38 8.43
CA PRO A 153 -45.10 27.62 9.62
C PRO A 153 -45.20 26.42 10.58
N TYR A 154 -44.75 25.23 10.16
CA TYR A 154 -44.82 24.00 10.95
C TYR A 154 -43.53 23.69 11.71
N PHE A 155 -42.49 24.52 11.58
CA PHE A 155 -41.29 24.45 12.40
C PHE A 155 -41.54 25.16 13.73
N ASP A 156 -41.53 24.41 14.83
CA ASP A 156 -41.77 24.95 16.17
C ASP A 156 -40.51 25.55 16.79
N LYS A 157 -40.48 26.89 16.84
CA LYS A 157 -39.35 27.64 17.41
C LYS A 157 -39.19 27.38 18.90
N GLU A 158 -40.25 27.04 19.62
CA GLU A 158 -40.19 26.78 21.07
C GLU A 158 -39.37 25.51 21.37
N MET A 159 -39.38 24.56 20.45
CA MET A 159 -38.59 23.32 20.50
C MET A 159 -37.17 23.49 19.92
N GLY A 160 -36.78 24.72 19.56
CA GLY A 160 -35.48 25.01 18.96
C GLY A 160 -35.38 24.69 17.47
N LEU A 161 -36.51 24.51 16.78
CA LEU A 161 -36.57 24.27 15.34
C LEU A 161 -36.62 25.63 14.60
N TYR A 162 -35.45 26.21 14.33
CA TYR A 162 -35.34 27.49 13.63
C TYR A 162 -35.44 27.30 12.09
N CYS A 163 -36.31 28.06 11.43
CA CYS A 163 -36.46 28.07 9.98
C CYS A 163 -36.93 29.47 9.49
N ASP A 164 -36.28 30.55 9.96
CA ASP A 164 -36.56 31.90 9.43
C ASP A 164 -35.74 32.23 8.19
N THR A 165 -34.52 31.67 8.11
CA THR A 165 -33.67 31.73 6.93
C THR A 165 -33.49 30.33 6.32
N ILE A 166 -33.13 30.27 5.03
CA ILE A 166 -32.84 29.00 4.35
C ILE A 166 -31.70 28.26 5.08
N TYR A 167 -30.68 29.00 5.53
CA TYR A 167 -29.54 28.43 6.26
C TYR A 167 -29.97 27.80 7.60
N GLU A 168 -30.78 28.50 8.40
CA GLU A 168 -31.33 27.94 9.63
C GLU A 168 -32.15 26.68 9.35
N CYS A 169 -33.00 26.69 8.32
CA CYS A 169 -33.83 25.55 7.99
C CYS A 169 -32.99 24.33 7.57
N VAL A 170 -31.95 24.53 6.76
CA VAL A 170 -31.01 23.48 6.35
C VAL A 170 -30.22 22.94 7.55
N LEU A 171 -29.75 23.81 8.45
CA LEU A 171 -29.00 23.41 9.63
C LEU A 171 -29.89 22.65 10.63
N THR A 172 -31.11 23.12 10.87
CA THR A 172 -32.12 22.45 11.69
C THR A 172 -32.43 21.06 11.14
N LEU A 173 -32.64 20.95 9.82
CA LEU A 173 -32.90 19.67 9.17
C LEU A 173 -31.67 18.74 9.21
N ALA A 174 -30.46 19.27 9.02
CA ALA A 174 -29.23 18.48 9.09
C ALA A 174 -29.01 17.92 10.51
N HIS A 175 -29.20 18.75 11.54
CA HIS A 175 -29.01 18.34 12.93
C HIS A 175 -30.11 17.37 13.38
N TRP A 176 -31.37 17.80 13.37
CA TRP A 176 -32.49 17.02 13.91
C TRP A 176 -32.91 15.87 12.99
N GLY A 177 -32.82 16.06 11.67
CA GLY A 177 -33.18 15.02 10.71
C GLY A 177 -32.20 13.84 10.69
N ILE A 178 -30.90 14.09 10.88
CA ILE A 178 -29.89 13.01 10.93
C ILE A 178 -29.78 12.40 12.33
N VAL A 179 -29.77 13.21 13.39
CA VAL A 179 -29.42 12.75 14.75
C VAL A 179 -30.60 12.16 15.52
N ASP A 180 -31.79 12.76 15.45
CA ASP A 180 -32.95 12.35 16.25
C ASP A 180 -33.93 11.52 15.40
N SER A 181 -34.49 12.15 14.37
CA SER A 181 -35.08 11.56 13.15
C SER A 181 -35.87 12.66 12.44
N ALA A 182 -36.17 12.44 11.14
CA ALA A 182 -37.01 13.35 10.36
C ALA A 182 -38.41 13.59 10.95
N ALA A 183 -38.94 12.65 11.74
CA ALA A 183 -40.33 12.61 12.18
C ALA A 183 -40.69 13.64 13.28
N ASN A 184 -39.68 14.27 13.89
CA ASN A 184 -39.85 15.29 14.93
C ASN A 184 -39.50 16.70 14.43
N VAL A 185 -39.16 16.84 13.14
CA VAL A 185 -38.67 18.11 12.59
C VAL A 185 -39.82 19.05 12.22
N VAL A 186 -40.96 18.50 11.80
CA VAL A 186 -42.12 19.29 11.36
C VAL A 186 -43.33 18.95 12.22
N HIS A 187 -43.80 19.91 13.00
CA HIS A 187 -44.94 19.68 13.88
C HIS A 187 -46.24 19.57 13.06
N ILE A 188 -46.91 18.42 13.18
CA ILE A 188 -48.24 18.21 12.62
C ILE A 188 -49.25 19.13 13.32
N PRO A 189 -49.96 20.01 12.60
CA PRO A 189 -50.96 20.89 13.19
C PRO A 189 -52.16 20.10 13.72
N GLU A 190 -52.53 20.29 15.00
CA GLU A 190 -53.68 19.61 15.64
C GLU A 190 -55.03 19.84 14.92
N LYS A 191 -55.17 20.95 14.17
CA LYS A 191 -56.38 21.34 13.43
C LYS A 191 -56.22 21.27 11.90
N GLY A 192 -55.24 20.52 11.40
CA GLY A 192 -54.94 20.41 9.98
C GLY A 192 -55.92 19.54 9.18
N SER A 193 -56.09 19.85 7.89
CA SER A 193 -56.74 18.92 6.94
C SER A 193 -55.88 17.68 6.72
N PHE A 194 -56.49 16.51 6.54
CA PHE A 194 -55.78 15.24 6.26
C PHE A 194 -54.78 15.35 5.09
N ARG A 195 -55.07 16.19 4.08
CA ARG A 195 -54.14 16.45 2.96
C ARG A 195 -52.80 17.06 3.40
N VAL A 196 -52.82 17.99 4.37
CA VAL A 196 -51.61 18.65 4.89
C VAL A 196 -50.80 17.64 5.71
N TYR A 197 -51.47 16.89 6.58
CA TYR A 197 -50.86 15.79 7.33
C TYR A 197 -50.16 14.80 6.39
N SER A 198 -50.85 14.33 5.35
CA SER A 198 -50.28 13.40 4.38
C SER A 198 -49.07 13.98 3.63
N SER A 199 -49.07 15.28 3.31
CA SER A 199 -47.93 15.91 2.64
C SER A 199 -46.68 16.02 3.54
N ILE A 200 -46.87 16.36 4.82
CA ILE A 200 -45.78 16.42 5.81
C ILE A 200 -45.23 15.02 6.07
N ALA A 201 -46.11 14.03 6.30
CA ALA A 201 -45.70 12.65 6.54
C ALA A 201 -44.91 12.06 5.35
N LEU A 202 -45.34 12.32 4.10
CA LEU A 202 -44.59 11.90 2.91
C LEU A 202 -43.21 12.58 2.83
N TYR A 203 -43.13 13.87 3.16
CA TYR A 203 -41.88 14.60 3.20
C TYR A 203 -40.91 13.98 4.23
N GLU A 204 -41.36 13.75 5.47
CA GLU A 204 -40.54 13.16 6.54
C GLU A 204 -40.12 11.72 6.25
N ILE A 205 -41.04 10.87 5.78
CA ILE A 205 -40.73 9.48 5.40
C ILE A 205 -39.72 9.45 4.26
N SER A 206 -39.88 10.32 3.25
CA SER A 206 -38.93 10.37 2.13
C SER A 206 -37.53 10.80 2.57
N PHE A 207 -37.43 11.79 3.46
CA PHE A 207 -36.16 12.23 4.02
C PHE A 207 -35.50 11.10 4.83
N PHE A 208 -36.26 10.41 5.68
CA PHE A 208 -35.75 9.31 6.48
C PHE A 208 -35.19 8.17 5.60
N ILE A 209 -35.90 7.77 4.55
CA ILE A 209 -35.46 6.70 3.66
C ILE A 209 -34.20 7.12 2.88
N ILE A 210 -34.21 8.30 2.27
CA ILE A 210 -33.13 8.72 1.35
C ILE A 210 -31.87 9.15 2.10
N VAL A 211 -32.00 10.05 3.08
CA VAL A 211 -30.84 10.65 3.77
C VAL A 211 -30.36 9.76 4.90
N SER A 212 -31.25 9.31 5.78
CA SER A 212 -30.84 8.56 6.97
C SER A 212 -30.62 7.07 6.66
N ALA A 213 -31.60 6.35 6.11
CA ALA A 213 -31.50 4.91 5.90
C ALA A 213 -30.51 4.56 4.77
N ILE A 214 -30.71 5.10 3.57
CA ILE A 214 -29.83 4.81 2.42
C ILE A 214 -28.46 5.49 2.61
N GLY A 215 -28.42 6.77 3.00
CA GLY A 215 -27.17 7.51 3.17
C GLY A 215 -26.21 6.90 4.19
N LEU A 216 -26.68 6.61 5.41
CA LEU A 216 -25.83 5.98 6.45
C LEU A 216 -25.42 4.55 6.06
N SER A 217 -26.29 3.80 5.39
CA SER A 217 -25.96 2.46 4.90
C SER A 217 -24.87 2.47 3.83
N ILE A 218 -24.86 3.47 2.93
CA ILE A 218 -23.79 3.65 1.94
C ILE A 218 -22.47 3.99 2.64
N ILE A 219 -22.48 4.92 3.61
CA ILE A 219 -21.28 5.29 4.37
C ILE A 219 -20.70 4.07 5.10
N PHE A 220 -21.55 3.32 5.80
CA PHE A 220 -21.14 2.10 6.49
C PHE A 220 -20.64 1.03 5.51
N GLY A 221 -21.31 0.86 4.36
CA GLY A 221 -20.89 -0.06 3.30
C GLY A 221 -19.46 0.25 2.81
N ILE A 222 -19.16 1.51 2.50
CA ILE A 222 -17.81 1.93 2.09
C ILE A 222 -16.78 1.61 3.17
N ILE A 223 -17.10 1.86 4.44
CA ILE A 223 -16.19 1.56 5.56
C ILE A 223 -15.98 0.04 5.68
N VAL A 224 -17.02 -0.78 5.63
CA VAL A 224 -16.88 -2.26 5.70
C VAL A 224 -16.09 -2.82 4.53
N ASP A 225 -16.30 -2.29 3.32
CA ASP A 225 -15.53 -2.68 2.13
C ASP A 225 -14.05 -2.37 2.29
N THR A 226 -13.70 -1.21 2.86
CA THR A 226 -12.29 -0.87 3.15
C THR A 226 -11.66 -1.82 4.16
N PHE A 227 -12.38 -2.22 5.21
CA PHE A 227 -11.89 -3.18 6.20
C PHE A 227 -11.60 -4.53 5.55
N THR A 228 -12.49 -4.98 4.66
CA THR A 228 -12.34 -6.22 3.91
C THR A 228 -11.10 -6.15 3.01
N GLN A 229 -10.95 -5.07 2.24
CA GLN A 229 -9.78 -4.85 1.38
C GLN A 229 -8.46 -4.87 2.17
N LEU A 230 -8.40 -4.19 3.32
CA LEU A 230 -7.20 -4.16 4.16
C LEU A 230 -6.82 -5.53 4.71
N ARG A 231 -7.81 -6.34 5.05
CA ARG A 231 -7.58 -7.72 5.48
C ARG A 231 -7.06 -8.57 4.33
N ASP A 232 -7.65 -8.43 3.15
CA ASP A 232 -7.32 -9.23 1.98
C ASP A 232 -5.91 -8.89 1.47
N GLU A 233 -5.51 -7.61 1.45
CA GLU A 233 -4.14 -7.18 1.13
C GLU A 233 -3.10 -7.78 2.08
N LYS A 234 -3.40 -7.77 3.39
CA LYS A 234 -2.52 -8.40 4.38
C LYS A 234 -2.43 -9.90 4.16
N TRP A 235 -3.56 -10.56 3.90
CA TRP A 235 -3.60 -12.00 3.67
C TRP A 235 -2.86 -12.40 2.40
N GLN A 236 -2.98 -11.61 1.32
CA GLN A 236 -2.23 -11.80 0.08
C GLN A 236 -0.72 -11.69 0.34
N ALA A 237 -0.26 -10.62 0.99
CA ALA A 237 1.15 -10.47 1.33
C ALA A 237 1.69 -11.62 2.20
N ASP A 238 0.95 -12.02 3.24
CA ASP A 238 1.32 -13.13 4.12
C ASP A 238 1.34 -14.49 3.39
N THR A 239 0.50 -14.64 2.36
CA THR A 239 0.43 -15.85 1.51
C THR A 239 1.57 -15.88 0.50
N ASP A 240 1.86 -14.77 -0.16
CA ASP A 240 2.94 -14.65 -1.15
C ASP A 240 4.31 -14.92 -0.53
N MET A 241 4.53 -14.44 0.71
CA MET A 241 5.75 -14.71 1.48
C MET A 241 5.94 -16.20 1.82
N LYS A 242 4.86 -17.00 1.83
CA LYS A 242 4.91 -18.45 2.13
C LYS A 242 4.89 -19.30 0.87
N SER A 243 4.29 -18.81 -0.21
CA SER A 243 4.13 -19.54 -1.46
C SER A 243 5.34 -19.43 -2.37
N SER A 244 6.10 -18.34 -2.30
CA SER A 244 7.24 -18.07 -3.18
C SER A 244 8.36 -17.34 -2.46
N CYS A 245 9.61 -17.55 -2.90
CA CYS A 245 10.75 -16.83 -2.33
C CYS A 245 10.83 -15.40 -2.88
N PHE A 246 10.93 -14.41 -2.00
CA PHE A 246 11.01 -12.98 -2.36
C PHE A 246 12.16 -12.63 -3.31
N ILE A 247 13.29 -13.34 -3.25
CA ILE A 247 14.48 -13.01 -4.03
C ILE A 247 14.49 -13.70 -5.40
N CYS A 248 14.21 -15.01 -5.44
CA CYS A 248 14.32 -15.79 -6.67
C CYS A 248 12.98 -16.04 -7.37
N GLY A 249 11.85 -15.81 -6.71
CA GLY A 249 10.52 -16.09 -7.25
C GLY A 249 10.17 -17.58 -7.35
N CYS A 250 11.04 -18.49 -6.90
CA CYS A 250 10.75 -19.92 -6.94
C CYS A 250 9.64 -20.29 -5.94
N PRO A 251 8.67 -21.14 -6.34
CA PRO A 251 7.59 -21.56 -5.45
C PRO A 251 8.09 -22.51 -4.36
N SER A 252 7.42 -22.50 -3.20
CA SER A 252 7.78 -23.30 -2.03
C SER A 252 7.76 -24.81 -2.30
N SER A 253 6.88 -25.28 -3.18
CA SER A 253 6.77 -26.68 -3.61
C SER A 253 8.07 -27.28 -4.16
N MET A 254 8.93 -26.44 -4.77
CA MET A 254 10.24 -26.87 -5.30
C MET A 254 11.24 -27.25 -4.20
N PHE A 255 10.96 -26.87 -2.95
CA PHE A 255 11.83 -27.04 -1.80
C PHE A 255 11.27 -27.97 -0.71
N GLU A 256 9.99 -28.37 -0.78
CA GLU A 256 9.34 -29.23 0.24
C GLU A 256 10.03 -30.57 0.43
N HIS A 257 10.51 -31.18 -0.65
CA HIS A 257 11.15 -32.51 -0.62
C HIS A 257 12.64 -32.46 -0.22
N ARG A 258 13.12 -31.32 0.32
CA ARG A 258 14.55 -31.09 0.57
C ARG A 258 14.88 -31.03 2.05
N PRO A 259 16.10 -31.43 2.45
CA PRO A 259 16.56 -31.24 3.82
C PRO A 259 16.56 -29.75 4.17
N GLY A 260 15.77 -29.37 5.17
CA GLY A 260 15.59 -27.99 5.62
C GLY A 260 14.40 -27.24 5.01
N GLY A 261 13.74 -27.81 3.99
CA GLY A 261 12.51 -27.26 3.40
C GLY A 261 12.65 -25.84 2.82
N PHE A 262 11.51 -25.21 2.56
CA PHE A 262 11.45 -23.83 2.08
C PHE A 262 11.98 -22.81 3.10
N GLU A 263 11.77 -23.06 4.40
CA GLU A 263 12.19 -22.14 5.46
C GLU A 263 13.71 -22.00 5.53
N SER A 264 14.46 -23.10 5.37
CA SER A 264 15.92 -23.06 5.30
C SER A 264 16.40 -22.24 4.10
N HIS A 265 15.76 -22.39 2.93
CA HIS A 265 16.09 -21.61 1.74
C HIS A 265 15.94 -20.10 1.97
N VAL A 266 14.83 -19.66 2.58
CA VAL A 266 14.59 -18.23 2.87
C VAL A 266 15.52 -17.70 3.96
N LYS A 267 15.82 -18.49 5.00
CA LYS A 267 16.64 -18.00 6.14
C LYS A 267 18.14 -18.05 5.87
N SER A 268 18.63 -19.07 5.17
CA SER A 268 20.07 -19.33 5.02
C SER A 268 20.63 -18.96 3.64
N GLU A 269 19.91 -19.24 2.55
CA GLU A 269 20.38 -18.89 1.20
C GLU A 269 19.92 -17.49 0.81
N HIS A 270 18.61 -17.23 0.87
CA HIS A 270 17.97 -16.02 0.35
C HIS A 270 17.36 -15.18 1.47
N ASN A 271 18.17 -14.81 2.47
CA ASN A 271 17.72 -13.92 3.53
C ASN A 271 17.48 -12.51 2.99
N GLN A 272 16.23 -12.08 3.00
CA GLN A 272 15.80 -10.77 2.51
C GLN A 272 16.56 -9.58 3.13
N TRP A 273 17.03 -9.70 4.37
CA TRP A 273 17.74 -8.62 5.07
C TRP A 273 19.23 -8.55 4.72
N ALA A 274 19.83 -9.67 4.32
CA ALA A 274 21.24 -9.71 3.96
C ALA A 274 21.56 -8.83 2.74
N TYR A 275 20.61 -8.71 1.79
CA TYR A 275 20.77 -7.89 0.59
C TYR A 275 20.88 -6.39 0.89
N PRO A 276 19.93 -5.75 1.63
CA PRO A 276 20.09 -4.37 2.10
C PRO A 276 21.37 -4.14 2.90
N PHE A 277 21.72 -5.03 3.83
CA PHE A 277 22.95 -4.89 4.62
C PHE A 277 24.20 -4.93 3.74
N PHE A 278 24.21 -5.76 2.69
CA PHE A 278 25.28 -5.80 1.72
C PHE A 278 25.41 -4.49 0.92
N PHE A 279 24.29 -3.85 0.55
CA PHE A 279 24.35 -2.54 -0.11
C PHE A 279 24.88 -1.44 0.80
N ILE A 280 24.47 -1.42 2.09
CA ILE A 280 25.01 -0.48 3.07
C ILE A 280 26.51 -0.72 3.27
N TYR A 281 26.93 -1.99 3.36
CA TYR A 281 28.34 -2.37 3.44
C TYR A 281 29.15 -1.86 2.24
N LEU A 282 28.63 -2.00 1.02
CA LEU A 282 29.28 -1.47 -0.18
C LEU A 282 29.39 0.06 -0.15
N GLU A 283 28.39 0.77 0.40
CA GLU A 283 28.41 2.24 0.48
C GLU A 283 29.40 2.76 1.53
N GLU A 284 29.53 2.08 2.67
CA GLU A 284 30.46 2.45 3.74
C GLU A 284 31.92 2.06 3.43
N THR A 285 32.11 0.95 2.70
CA THR A 285 33.46 0.43 2.39
C THR A 285 34.10 1.21 1.23
N ARG A 286 35.38 1.55 1.38
CA ARG A 286 36.14 2.24 0.33
C ARG A 286 36.33 1.32 -0.87
N ARG A 287 36.19 1.87 -2.08
CA ARG A 287 36.33 1.11 -3.34
C ARG A 287 37.66 0.36 -3.52
N ALA A 288 38.73 0.82 -2.88
CA ALA A 288 40.05 0.17 -2.94
C ALA A 288 40.10 -1.15 -2.15
N ASP A 289 39.22 -1.31 -1.16
CA ASP A 289 39.16 -2.46 -0.27
C ASP A 289 38.15 -3.53 -0.76
N TYR A 290 37.54 -3.32 -1.94
CA TYR A 290 36.58 -4.26 -2.51
C TYR A 290 37.24 -5.54 -3.04
N SER A 291 36.61 -6.67 -2.75
CA SER A 291 36.80 -7.93 -3.47
C SER A 291 36.40 -7.80 -4.95
N ALA A 292 36.89 -8.70 -5.80
CA ALA A 292 36.55 -8.72 -7.23
C ALA A 292 35.03 -8.82 -7.48
N LEU A 293 34.32 -9.61 -6.67
CA LEU A 293 32.86 -9.77 -6.76
C LEU A 293 32.13 -8.50 -6.28
N GLU A 294 32.60 -7.88 -5.21
CA GLU A 294 32.04 -6.63 -4.67
C GLU A 294 32.21 -5.48 -5.66
N LEU A 295 33.38 -5.40 -6.31
CA LEU A 295 33.64 -4.43 -7.36
C LEU A 295 32.73 -4.65 -8.57
N TYR A 296 32.50 -5.92 -8.95
CA TYR A 296 31.56 -6.26 -10.02
C TYR A 296 30.13 -5.80 -9.68
N ILE A 297 29.64 -6.11 -8.48
CA ILE A 297 28.29 -5.71 -8.05
C ILE A 297 28.18 -4.19 -7.93
N SER A 298 29.19 -3.51 -7.37
CA SER A 298 29.23 -2.04 -7.28
C SER A 298 29.15 -1.37 -8.65
N ARG A 299 29.80 -1.93 -9.68
CA ARG A 299 29.69 -1.45 -11.07
C ARG A 299 28.29 -1.67 -11.64
N GLN A 300 27.70 -2.86 -11.44
CA GLN A 300 26.35 -3.17 -11.92
C GLN A 300 25.30 -2.22 -11.28
N VAL A 301 25.41 -1.97 -9.98
CA VAL A 301 24.54 -1.04 -9.26
C VAL A 301 24.70 0.39 -9.79
N GLN A 302 25.92 0.84 -10.07
CA GLN A 302 26.17 2.17 -10.68
C GLN A 302 25.59 2.28 -12.10
N GLN A 303 25.52 1.17 -12.84
CA GLN A 303 24.90 1.10 -14.16
C GLN A 303 23.37 0.94 -14.10
N GLY A 304 22.80 0.74 -12.91
CA GLY A 304 21.37 0.49 -12.72
C GLY A 304 20.92 -0.90 -13.18
N SER A 305 21.85 -1.85 -13.38
CA SER A 305 21.51 -3.24 -13.67
C SER A 305 21.44 -4.07 -12.38
N PHE A 306 20.44 -4.94 -12.34
CA PHE A 306 20.14 -5.82 -11.21
C PHE A 306 20.24 -7.31 -11.59
N ASP A 307 20.94 -7.63 -12.67
CA ASP A 307 21.05 -9.01 -13.21
C ASP A 307 21.80 -9.98 -12.30
N PHE A 308 22.48 -9.46 -11.26
CA PHE A 308 23.16 -10.28 -10.26
C PHE A 308 22.18 -10.98 -9.31
N PHE A 309 20.91 -10.56 -9.24
CA PHE A 309 19.91 -11.27 -8.44
C PHE A 309 19.62 -12.67 -9.02
N PRO A 310 19.47 -13.69 -8.16
CA PRO A 310 19.26 -15.06 -8.62
C PRO A 310 17.79 -15.31 -8.98
N LEU A 311 17.33 -14.83 -10.15
CA LEU A 311 15.98 -15.08 -10.64
C LEU A 311 15.79 -16.54 -11.07
N ASN A 312 14.71 -17.18 -10.61
CA ASN A 312 14.34 -18.57 -10.89
C ASN A 312 15.44 -19.61 -10.65
N ARG A 313 16.43 -19.30 -9.81
CA ARG A 313 17.56 -20.17 -9.50
C ARG A 313 17.96 -20.05 -8.03
N SER A 314 18.54 -21.12 -7.49
CA SER A 314 19.19 -21.10 -6.18
C SER A 314 20.34 -22.09 -6.13
N LEU A 315 21.20 -21.95 -5.13
CA LEU A 315 22.33 -22.86 -4.91
C LEU A 315 21.84 -24.30 -4.74
N THR A 316 20.84 -24.52 -3.88
CA THR A 316 20.24 -25.85 -3.69
C THR A 316 19.61 -26.39 -4.98
N LEU A 317 18.92 -25.57 -5.78
CA LEU A 317 18.33 -25.98 -7.07
C LEU A 317 19.41 -26.44 -8.05
N GLN A 318 20.46 -25.65 -8.23
CA GLN A 318 21.55 -25.98 -9.15
C GLN A 318 22.36 -27.20 -8.70
N GLN A 319 22.59 -27.36 -7.40
CA GLN A 319 23.25 -28.56 -6.87
C GLN A 319 22.42 -29.81 -7.16
N ASN A 320 21.10 -29.73 -7.08
CA ASN A 320 20.22 -30.85 -7.39
C ASN A 320 20.23 -31.20 -8.89
N GLU A 321 20.14 -30.19 -9.77
CA GLU A 321 20.27 -30.40 -11.21
C GLU A 321 21.60 -31.06 -11.57
N ARG A 322 22.71 -30.60 -10.97
CA ARG A 322 24.02 -31.22 -11.16
C ARG A 322 24.04 -32.68 -10.68
N LYS A 323 23.50 -32.97 -9.49
CA LYS A 323 23.41 -34.35 -8.97
C LYS A 323 22.57 -35.25 -9.87
N ASN A 324 21.42 -34.76 -10.35
CA ASN A 324 20.55 -35.50 -11.25
C ASN A 324 21.23 -35.77 -12.60
N ASN A 325 21.94 -34.79 -13.16
CA ASN A 325 22.68 -34.98 -14.41
C ASN A 325 23.81 -36.00 -14.26
N MET A 326 24.56 -35.96 -13.15
CA MET A 326 25.59 -36.97 -12.85
C MET A 326 24.99 -38.38 -12.68
N LEU A 327 23.84 -38.50 -12.02
CA LEU A 327 23.10 -39.76 -11.89
C LEU A 327 22.64 -40.29 -13.24
N LEU A 328 22.08 -39.43 -14.10
CA LEU A 328 21.64 -39.79 -15.45
C LEU A 328 22.81 -40.29 -16.31
N GLU A 329 23.96 -39.62 -16.25
CA GLU A 329 25.17 -40.03 -16.98
C GLU A 329 25.74 -41.36 -16.44
N SER A 330 25.65 -41.59 -15.13
CA SER A 330 26.01 -42.89 -14.54
C SER A 330 25.03 -44.01 -14.93
N LEU A 331 23.73 -43.73 -15.03
CA LEU A 331 22.75 -44.70 -15.50
C LEU A 331 22.93 -44.99 -16.99
N SER A 332 23.14 -43.97 -17.83
CA SER A 332 23.32 -44.16 -19.27
C SER A 332 24.56 -45.00 -19.55
N SER A 333 25.68 -44.74 -18.86
CA SER A 333 26.91 -45.55 -19.01
C SER A 333 26.71 -47.00 -18.57
N LYS A 334 25.99 -47.26 -17.46
CA LYS A 334 25.63 -48.63 -17.04
C LYS A 334 24.73 -49.32 -18.05
N VAL A 335 23.74 -48.62 -18.61
CA VAL A 335 22.84 -49.18 -19.64
C VAL A 335 23.62 -49.51 -20.91
N SER A 336 24.50 -48.61 -21.38
CA SER A 336 25.37 -48.85 -22.53
C SER A 336 26.29 -50.05 -22.31
N TYR A 337 26.84 -50.21 -21.10
CA TYR A 337 27.66 -51.36 -20.73
C TYR A 337 26.85 -52.68 -20.74
N LEU A 338 25.62 -52.67 -20.23
CA LEU A 338 24.76 -53.86 -20.27
C LEU A 338 24.35 -54.22 -21.71
N ILE A 339 24.10 -53.22 -22.56
CA ILE A 339 23.81 -53.43 -23.98
C ILE A 339 25.01 -54.04 -24.70
N SER A 340 26.23 -53.55 -24.47
CA SER A 340 27.43 -54.13 -25.09
C SER A 340 27.65 -55.57 -24.65
N GLN A 341 27.42 -55.90 -23.37
CA GLN A 341 27.47 -57.28 -22.89
C GLN A 341 26.41 -58.19 -23.54
N GLN A 342 25.20 -57.68 -23.76
CA GLN A 342 24.15 -58.44 -24.45
C GLN A 342 24.50 -58.66 -25.93
N GLN A 343 25.02 -57.63 -26.61
CA GLN A 343 25.48 -57.75 -28.01
C GLN A 343 26.61 -58.78 -28.13
N GLU A 344 27.58 -58.79 -27.21
CA GLU A 344 28.68 -59.75 -27.21
C GLU A 344 28.18 -61.19 -27.00
N LYS A 345 27.23 -61.40 -26.08
CA LYS A 345 26.58 -62.70 -25.88
C LYS A 345 25.81 -63.17 -27.11
N VAL A 346 25.05 -62.27 -27.76
CA VAL A 346 24.33 -62.58 -29.00
C VAL A 346 25.32 -62.91 -30.13
N HIS A 347 26.41 -62.16 -30.25
CA HIS A 347 27.43 -62.39 -31.27
C HIS A 347 28.16 -63.72 -31.06
N ALA A 348 28.51 -64.05 -29.81
CA ALA A 348 29.09 -65.34 -29.44
C ALA A 348 28.12 -66.51 -29.75
N SER A 349 26.83 -66.35 -29.43
CA SER A 349 25.81 -67.35 -29.72
C SER A 349 25.59 -67.53 -31.23
N CYS A 350 25.63 -66.46 -32.02
CA CYS A 350 25.48 -66.53 -33.48
C CYS A 350 26.71 -67.18 -34.15
N THR A 351 27.91 -66.90 -33.63
CA THR A 351 29.16 -67.53 -34.09
C THR A 351 29.18 -69.03 -33.79
N ALA A 352 28.70 -69.45 -32.62
CA ALA A 352 28.56 -70.86 -32.26
C ALA A 352 27.57 -71.60 -33.17
N LEU A 353 26.44 -70.97 -33.54
CA LEU A 353 25.48 -71.54 -34.48
C LEU A 353 26.03 -71.64 -35.92
N LEU A 354 26.84 -70.68 -36.36
CA LEU A 354 27.53 -70.74 -37.67
C LEU A 354 28.61 -71.82 -37.72
N GLN A 355 29.30 -72.09 -36.60
CA GLN A 355 30.22 -73.22 -36.51
C GLN A 355 29.49 -74.56 -36.56
N LEU A 356 28.31 -74.67 -35.95
CA LEU A 356 27.45 -75.85 -36.04
C LEU A 356 26.92 -76.06 -37.48
N SER A 357 26.55 -74.99 -38.21
CA SER A 357 26.11 -75.13 -39.60
C SER A 357 27.23 -75.61 -40.53
N LYS A 358 28.46 -75.10 -40.36
CA LYS A 358 29.63 -75.55 -41.14
C LYS A 358 30.03 -77.01 -40.86
N CYS A 359 29.76 -77.53 -39.66
CA CYS A 359 29.92 -78.96 -39.37
C CYS A 359 28.81 -79.82 -39.99
N SER A 360 27.61 -79.27 -40.22
CA SER A 360 26.51 -79.99 -40.87
C SER A 360 26.72 -80.14 -42.39
N ASP A 361 27.37 -79.18 -43.05
CA ASP A 361 27.63 -79.23 -44.50
C ASP A 361 28.86 -80.09 -44.86
N ALA A 362 29.62 -80.55 -43.86
CA ALA A 362 30.84 -81.36 -44.03
C ALA A 362 30.64 -82.86 -43.71
N CYS A 363 29.39 -83.30 -43.47
CA CYS A 363 29.05 -84.69 -43.17
C CYS A 363 28.27 -85.36 -44.30
#